data_AF-A0A9D7U4P9-F1
#
_entry.id   AF-A0A9D7U4P9-F1
#
_cell.length_a   1.000
_cell.length_b   1.000
_cell.length_c   1.000
_cell.angle_alpha   90.00
_cell.angle_beta   90.00
_cell.angle_gamma   90.00
#
_symmetry.space_group_name_H-M   'P 1'
#
loop_
_entity.id
_entity.type
_entity.pdbx_description
1 polymer ?
#
loop_
_entity_poly.entity_id
_entity_poly.type
_entity_poly.pdbx_seq_one_letter_code
_entity_poly.pdbx_strand_id
1 'polypeptide(L)'
;MKNFIKLSALLVLVFVATSCDQKTDKEIETINAELMKGHDEIMPKTMMIADLKKNLLAAAEGKSEELKNQALEISTNLQKAEDDMYLWMENYGKAMNDVEDKTEKLKLYKELNTEVKSLKDLTVKSMDDAKRFVESNK
;
A
#
# COMPACT_ATOMS: atom_id res chain seq x y z
N MET A 1 56.46 -14.36 -12.39
CA MET A 1 55.68 -13.11 -12.53
C MET A 1 54.36 -13.27 -13.31
N LYS A 2 54.23 -14.19 -14.29
CA LYS A 2 52.95 -14.40 -15.02
C LYS A 2 51.79 -14.95 -14.17
N ASN A 3 52.07 -15.64 -13.05
CA ASN A 3 51.04 -16.22 -12.17
C ASN A 3 50.47 -15.23 -11.13
N PHE A 4 51.22 -14.15 -10.79
CA PHE A 4 50.75 -13.11 -9.86
C PHE A 4 49.74 -12.15 -10.51
N ILE A 5 49.86 -11.92 -11.82
CA ILE A 5 48.92 -11.07 -12.57
C ILE A 5 47.54 -11.74 -12.71
N LYS A 6 47.50 -13.08 -12.86
CA LYS A 6 46.24 -13.84 -12.91
C LYS A 6 45.50 -13.90 -11.57
N LEU A 7 46.23 -13.86 -10.45
CA LEU A 7 45.64 -13.87 -9.11
C LEU A 7 45.00 -12.52 -8.74
N SER A 8 45.59 -11.41 -9.22
CA SER A 8 45.08 -10.06 -8.99
C SER A 8 43.77 -9.77 -9.76
N ALA A 9 43.61 -10.35 -10.96
CA ALA A 9 42.38 -10.19 -11.77
C ALA A 9 41.18 -10.95 -11.18
N LEU A 10 41.40 -12.06 -10.46
CA LEU A 10 40.34 -12.84 -9.83
C LEU A 10 39.80 -12.16 -8.55
N LEU A 11 40.66 -11.45 -7.81
CA LEU A 11 40.28 -10.74 -6.58
C LEU A 11 39.39 -9.51 -6.86
N VAL A 12 39.61 -8.82 -7.98
CA VAL A 12 38.80 -7.66 -8.39
C VAL A 12 37.38 -8.07 -8.82
N LEU A 13 37.20 -9.26 -9.38
CA LEU A 13 35.88 -9.74 -9.85
C LEU A 13 34.93 -10.13 -8.70
N VAL A 14 35.47 -10.59 -7.58
CA VAL A 14 34.66 -10.96 -6.38
C VAL A 14 34.15 -9.71 -5.65
N PHE A 15 34.91 -8.62 -5.63
CA PHE A 15 34.50 -7.36 -4.96
C PHE A 15 33.34 -6.63 -5.65
N VAL A 16 33.17 -6.81 -6.97
CA VAL A 16 32.06 -6.16 -7.71
C VAL A 16 30.72 -6.84 -7.44
N ALA A 17 30.70 -8.16 -7.22
CA ALA A 17 29.47 -8.90 -6.97
C ALA A 17 28.85 -8.58 -5.61
N THR A 18 29.67 -8.41 -4.56
CA THR A 18 29.18 -8.12 -3.20
C THR A 18 28.64 -6.69 -3.07
N SER A 19 29.17 -5.73 -3.84
CA SER A 19 28.70 -4.34 -3.81
C SER A 19 27.30 -4.16 -4.41
N CYS A 20 26.90 -5.01 -5.36
CA CYS A 20 25.57 -4.92 -5.97
C CYS A 20 24.49 -5.45 -5.02
N ASP A 21 24.78 -6.55 -4.34
CA ASP A 21 23.85 -7.20 -3.40
C ASP A 21 23.52 -6.27 -2.20
N GLN A 22 24.55 -5.63 -1.63
CA GLN A 22 24.37 -4.66 -0.53
C GLN A 22 23.55 -3.42 -0.94
N LYS A 23 23.63 -2.99 -2.21
CA LYS A 23 22.82 -1.88 -2.71
C LYS A 23 21.35 -2.27 -2.78
N THR A 24 21.05 -3.46 -3.31
CA THR A 24 19.69 -3.98 -3.42
C THR A 24 19.06 -4.17 -2.05
N ASP A 25 19.79 -4.72 -1.08
CA ASP A 25 19.30 -4.89 0.31
C ASP A 25 18.89 -3.56 0.94
N LYS A 26 19.75 -2.54 0.83
CA LYS A 26 19.44 -1.21 1.35
C LYS A 26 18.22 -0.58 0.68
N GLU A 27 18.03 -0.82 -0.61
CA GLU A 27 16.87 -0.32 -1.35
C GLU A 27 15.58 -1.01 -0.89
N ILE A 28 15.63 -2.33 -0.68
CA ILE A 28 14.52 -3.12 -0.11
C ILE A 28 14.17 -2.63 1.29
N GLU A 29 15.15 -2.41 2.17
CA GLU A 29 14.91 -1.88 3.52
C GLU A 29 14.25 -0.49 3.49
N THR A 30 14.74 0.39 2.60
CA THR A 30 14.22 1.76 2.47
C THR A 30 12.75 1.73 2.03
N ILE A 31 12.43 0.98 0.97
CA ILE A 31 11.06 0.92 0.46
C ILE A 31 10.13 0.16 1.41
N ASN A 32 10.62 -0.84 2.14
CA ASN A 32 9.84 -1.51 3.17
C ASN A 32 9.40 -0.54 4.28
N ALA A 33 10.28 0.38 4.70
CA ALA A 33 9.92 1.42 5.65
C ALA A 33 8.82 2.36 5.09
N GLU A 34 8.85 2.66 3.79
CA GLU A 34 7.78 3.44 3.13
C GLU A 34 6.45 2.66 3.09
N LEU A 35 6.48 1.38 2.76
CA LEU A 35 5.30 0.50 2.74
C LEU A 35 4.65 0.43 4.13
N MET A 36 5.44 0.18 5.17
CA MET A 36 4.96 0.13 6.55
C MET A 36 4.40 1.47 7.03
N LYS A 37 5.05 2.58 6.66
CA LYS A 37 4.50 3.91 6.94
C LYS A 37 3.15 4.12 6.26
N GLY A 38 3.00 3.68 5.01
CA GLY A 38 1.74 3.72 4.28
C GLY A 38 0.66 2.89 4.97
N HIS A 39 0.98 1.65 5.35
CA HIS A 39 0.12 0.78 6.15
C HIS A 39 -0.35 1.46 7.43
N ASP A 40 0.58 1.97 8.25
CA ASP A 40 0.28 2.54 9.56
C ASP A 40 -0.57 3.82 9.45
N GLU A 41 -0.46 4.55 8.34
CA GLU A 41 -1.28 5.73 8.08
C GLU A 41 -2.73 5.37 7.66
N ILE A 42 -2.90 4.31 6.86
CA ILE A 42 -4.19 3.95 6.26
C ILE A 42 -4.97 3.00 7.16
N MET A 43 -4.32 2.01 7.79
CA MET A 43 -4.99 0.96 8.54
C MET A 43 -5.94 1.50 9.64
N PRO A 44 -5.58 2.53 10.43
CA PRO A 44 -6.51 3.12 11.39
C PRO A 44 -7.75 3.74 10.74
N LYS A 45 -7.61 4.30 9.54
CA LYS A 45 -8.72 4.88 8.77
C LYS A 45 -9.64 3.79 8.26
N THR A 46 -9.06 2.70 7.74
CA THR A 46 -9.81 1.54 7.28
C THR A 46 -10.65 0.94 8.41
N MET A 47 -10.11 0.84 9.63
CA MET A 47 -10.89 0.37 10.79
C MET A 47 -12.12 1.22 11.13
N MET A 48 -12.16 2.49 10.71
CA MET A 48 -13.30 3.39 10.93
C MET A 48 -14.38 3.29 9.85
N ILE A 49 -14.12 2.57 8.74
CA ILE A 49 -15.01 2.54 7.57
C ILE A 49 -16.39 1.97 7.92
N ALA A 50 -16.45 0.90 8.72
CA ALA A 50 -17.72 0.29 9.11
C ALA A 50 -18.66 1.30 9.81
N ASP A 51 -18.12 2.08 10.76
CA ASP A 51 -18.88 3.11 11.47
C ASP A 51 -19.28 4.27 10.56
N LEU A 52 -18.39 4.69 9.65
CA LEU A 52 -18.71 5.73 8.67
C LEU A 52 -19.85 5.31 7.74
N LYS A 53 -19.84 4.07 7.23
CA LYS A 53 -20.92 3.52 6.39
C LYS A 53 -22.24 3.50 7.16
N LYS A 54 -22.22 3.06 8.42
CA LYS A 54 -23.42 3.05 9.27
C LYS A 54 -24.01 4.45 9.42
N ASN A 55 -23.19 5.44 9.76
CA ASN A 55 -23.64 6.82 9.95
C ASN A 55 -24.12 7.46 8.64
N LEU A 56 -23.45 7.16 7.54
CA LEU A 56 -23.81 7.59 6.19
C LEU A 56 -25.20 7.08 5.77
N LEU A 57 -25.45 5.78 5.93
CA LEU A 57 -26.72 5.18 5.56
C LEU A 57 -27.85 5.68 6.46
N ALA A 58 -27.61 5.83 7.77
CA ALA A 58 -28.58 6.43 8.69
C ALA A 58 -28.94 7.88 8.30
N ALA A 59 -27.97 8.69 7.88
CA ALA A 59 -28.23 10.06 7.42
C ALA A 59 -29.05 10.13 6.11
N ALA A 60 -29.08 9.05 5.33
CA ALA A 60 -29.87 8.92 4.11
C ALA A 60 -31.29 8.36 4.36
N GLU A 61 -31.59 7.88 5.58
CA GLU A 61 -32.92 7.35 5.90
C GLU A 61 -33.98 8.45 5.78
N GLY A 62 -35.10 8.11 5.15
CA GLY A 62 -36.20 9.06 4.90
C GLY A 62 -35.88 10.20 3.93
N LYS A 63 -34.68 10.24 3.34
CA LYS A 63 -34.32 11.21 2.28
C LYS A 63 -34.85 10.78 0.91
N SER A 64 -34.69 11.65 -0.09
CA SER A 64 -35.07 11.35 -1.47
C SER A 64 -34.27 10.16 -2.02
N GLU A 65 -34.78 9.54 -3.10
CA GLU A 65 -34.13 8.39 -3.72
C GLU A 65 -32.75 8.75 -4.29
N GLU A 66 -32.58 9.97 -4.79
CA GLU A 66 -31.31 10.49 -5.27
C GLU A 66 -30.25 10.53 -4.15
N LEU A 67 -30.62 11.02 -2.96
CA LEU A 67 -29.73 11.08 -1.82
C LEU A 67 -29.39 9.69 -1.27
N LYS A 68 -30.35 8.75 -1.30
CA LYS A 68 -30.08 7.35 -0.94
C LYS A 68 -29.11 6.70 -1.90
N ASN A 69 -29.28 6.91 -3.21
CA ASN A 69 -28.36 6.39 -4.21
C ASN A 69 -26.96 6.98 -4.07
N GLN A 70 -26.86 8.28 -3.78
CA GLN A 70 -25.57 8.91 -3.48
C GLN A 70 -24.91 8.31 -2.23
N ALA A 71 -25.67 8.07 -1.16
CA ALA A 71 -25.14 7.42 0.04
C ALA A 71 -24.68 5.98 -0.23
N LEU A 72 -25.39 5.22 -1.06
CA LEU A 72 -25.00 3.87 -1.47
C LEU A 72 -23.70 3.87 -2.29
N GLU A 73 -23.54 4.84 -3.21
CA GLU A 73 -22.31 5.00 -3.99
C GLU A 73 -21.11 5.30 -3.07
N ILE A 74 -21.26 6.25 -2.14
CA ILE A 74 -20.20 6.58 -1.17
C ILE A 74 -19.89 5.36 -0.29
N SER A 75 -20.92 4.64 0.18
CA SER A 75 -20.76 3.40 0.97
C SER A 75 -20.00 2.31 0.20
N THR A 76 -20.23 2.22 -1.11
CA THR A 76 -19.53 1.28 -1.99
C THR A 76 -18.06 1.65 -2.13
N ASN A 77 -17.74 2.93 -2.32
CA ASN A 77 -16.36 3.41 -2.39
C ASN A 77 -15.61 3.20 -1.06
N LEU A 78 -16.29 3.41 0.07
CA LEU A 78 -15.77 3.07 1.39
C LEU A 78 -15.47 1.57 1.52
N GLN A 79 -16.39 0.68 1.12
CA GLN A 79 -16.12 -0.76 1.16
C GLN A 79 -14.93 -1.13 0.27
N LYS A 80 -14.86 -0.56 -0.94
CA LYS A 80 -13.75 -0.82 -1.85
C LYS A 80 -12.40 -0.44 -1.23
N ALA A 81 -12.33 0.72 -0.57
CA ALA A 81 -11.09 1.13 0.11
C ALA A 81 -10.67 0.18 1.23
N GLU A 82 -11.64 -0.37 1.97
CA GLU A 82 -11.39 -1.40 2.98
C GLU A 82 -10.87 -2.71 2.36
N ASP A 83 -11.58 -3.22 1.35
CA ASP A 83 -11.23 -4.47 0.67
C ASP A 83 -9.86 -4.39 -0.01
N ASP A 84 -9.59 -3.28 -0.72
CA ASP A 84 -8.30 -3.06 -1.37
C ASP A 84 -7.16 -3.00 -0.35
N MET A 85 -7.39 -2.45 0.86
CA MET A 85 -6.37 -2.42 1.92
C MET A 85 -6.06 -3.82 2.43
N TYR A 86 -7.07 -4.68 2.62
CA TYR A 86 -6.86 -6.07 3.02
C TYR A 86 -6.15 -6.88 1.93
N LEU A 87 -6.52 -6.68 0.67
CA LEU A 87 -5.85 -7.31 -0.47
C LEU A 87 -4.37 -6.86 -0.57
N TRP A 88 -4.10 -5.57 -0.36
CA TRP A 88 -2.74 -5.05 -0.33
C TRP A 88 -1.92 -5.69 0.79
N MET A 89 -2.49 -5.87 1.99
CA MET A 89 -1.78 -6.55 3.10
C MET A 89 -1.48 -8.01 2.78
N GLU A 90 -2.38 -8.71 2.12
CA GLU A 90 -2.14 -10.08 1.66
C GLU A 90 -0.98 -10.12 0.66
N ASN A 91 -0.99 -9.23 -0.34
CA ASN A 91 0.06 -9.17 -1.36
C ASN A 91 1.41 -8.75 -0.76
N TYR A 92 1.41 -7.79 0.17
CA TYR A 92 2.60 -7.40 0.93
C TYR A 92 3.15 -8.57 1.75
N GLY A 93 2.29 -9.31 2.44
CA GLY A 93 2.66 -10.49 3.22
C GLY A 93 3.32 -11.57 2.35
N LYS A 94 2.77 -11.85 1.18
CA LYS A 94 3.36 -12.78 0.19
C LYS A 94 4.71 -12.27 -0.31
N ALA A 95 4.79 -10.99 -0.70
CA ALA A 95 6.04 -10.39 -1.18
C ALA A 95 7.13 -10.42 -0.10
N MET A 96 6.77 -10.22 1.17
CA MET A 96 7.71 -10.26 2.29
C MET A 96 8.23 -11.67 2.58
N ASN A 97 7.33 -12.64 2.69
CA ASN A 97 7.63 -13.97 3.22
C ASN A 97 7.98 -15.01 2.15
N ASP A 98 7.41 -14.91 0.95
CA ASP A 98 7.44 -15.99 -0.03
C ASP A 98 8.40 -15.72 -1.20
N VAL A 99 8.80 -14.46 -1.41
CA VAL A 99 9.70 -14.06 -2.50
C VAL A 99 11.14 -14.03 -2.00
N GLU A 100 11.96 -14.97 -2.46
CA GLU A 100 13.38 -15.07 -2.08
C GLU A 100 14.28 -14.21 -3.00
N ASP A 101 13.96 -14.11 -4.29
CA ASP A 101 14.74 -13.31 -5.23
C ASP A 101 14.63 -11.82 -4.90
N LYS A 102 15.78 -11.20 -4.59
CA LYS A 102 15.84 -9.79 -4.16
C LYS A 102 15.42 -8.82 -5.26
N THR A 103 15.69 -9.14 -6.52
CA THR A 103 15.33 -8.27 -7.64
C THR A 103 13.81 -8.23 -7.83
N GLU A 104 13.18 -9.41 -7.79
CA GLU A 104 11.72 -9.52 -7.86
C GLU A 104 11.05 -8.94 -6.63
N LYS A 105 11.58 -9.18 -5.42
CA LYS A 105 11.09 -8.55 -4.18
C LYS A 105 11.10 -7.04 -4.28
N LEU A 106 12.21 -6.45 -4.72
CA LEU A 106 12.34 -5.01 -4.88
C LEU A 106 11.35 -4.46 -5.91
N LYS A 107 11.10 -5.18 -7.01
CA LYS A 107 10.11 -4.80 -8.01
C LYS A 107 8.70 -4.81 -7.43
N LEU A 108 8.30 -5.90 -6.76
CA LEU A 108 6.99 -6.01 -6.11
C LEU A 108 6.79 -4.93 -5.04
N TYR A 109 7.83 -4.64 -4.25
CA TYR A 109 7.77 -3.57 -3.25
C TYR A 109 7.56 -2.18 -3.89
N LYS A 110 8.11 -1.92 -5.08
CA LYS A 110 7.85 -0.68 -5.83
C LYS A 110 6.43 -0.57 -6.33
N GLU A 111 5.87 -1.67 -6.81
CA GLU A 111 4.47 -1.75 -7.23
C GLU A 111 3.54 -1.52 -6.03
N LEU A 112 3.74 -2.27 -4.94
CA LEU A 112 3.00 -2.13 -3.68
C LEU A 112 3.10 -0.72 -3.08
N ASN A 113 4.24 -0.03 -3.25
CA ASN A 113 4.43 1.34 -2.75
C ASN A 113 3.64 2.37 -3.59
N THR A 114 3.38 2.07 -4.85
CA THR A 114 2.50 2.88 -5.71
C THR A 114 1.04 2.63 -5.35
N GLU A 115 0.69 1.36 -5.09
CA GLU A 115 -0.64 0.94 -4.67
C GLU A 115 -1.03 1.56 -3.32
N VAL A 116 -0.16 1.48 -2.30
CA VAL A 116 -0.45 2.02 -0.96
C VAL A 116 -0.68 3.54 -0.99
N LYS A 117 -0.01 4.27 -1.90
CA LYS A 117 -0.24 5.71 -2.09
C LYS A 117 -1.62 5.98 -2.72
N SER A 118 -1.99 5.20 -3.72
CA SER A 118 -3.32 5.30 -4.36
C SER A 118 -4.45 4.93 -3.40
N LEU A 119 -4.23 3.88 -2.59
CA LEU A 119 -5.12 3.44 -1.52
C LEU A 119 -5.38 4.52 -0.49
N LYS A 120 -4.33 5.24 -0.07
CA LYS A 120 -4.45 6.38 0.83
C LYS A 120 -5.39 7.45 0.26
N ASP A 121 -5.17 7.84 -0.99
CA ASP A 121 -5.95 8.91 -1.62
C ASP A 121 -7.43 8.49 -1.77
N LEU A 122 -7.69 7.26 -2.20
CA LEU A 122 -9.05 6.71 -2.26
C LEU A 122 -9.71 6.70 -0.88
N THR A 123 -9.02 6.16 0.13
CA THR A 123 -9.54 6.05 1.50
C THR A 123 -9.90 7.42 2.07
N VAL A 124 -8.98 8.38 2.00
CA VAL A 124 -9.20 9.74 2.51
C VAL A 124 -10.36 10.40 1.78
N LYS A 125 -10.39 10.32 0.44
CA LYS A 125 -11.46 10.90 -0.36
C LYS A 125 -12.82 10.31 0.01
N SER A 126 -12.95 8.98 0.09
CA SER A 126 -14.20 8.30 0.42
C SER A 126 -14.69 8.63 1.82
N MET A 127 -13.78 8.72 2.79
CA MET A 127 -14.14 9.16 4.15
C MET A 127 -14.63 10.60 4.17
N ASP A 128 -13.99 11.50 3.42
CA ASP A 128 -14.39 12.91 3.37
C ASP A 128 -15.72 13.10 2.63
N ASP A 129 -15.97 12.34 1.55
CA ASP A 129 -17.26 12.30 0.87
C ASP A 129 -18.36 11.84 1.83
N ALA A 130 -18.12 10.81 2.64
CA ALA A 130 -19.07 10.32 3.64
C ALA A 130 -19.34 11.34 4.75
N LYS A 131 -18.30 11.98 5.30
CA LYS A 131 -18.45 13.03 6.31
C LYS A 131 -19.24 14.22 5.77
N ARG A 132 -18.90 14.70 4.57
CA ARG A 132 -19.63 15.80 3.91
C ARG A 132 -21.10 15.46 3.68
N PHE A 133 -21.39 14.25 3.23
CA PHE A 133 -22.76 13.79 3.05
C PHE A 133 -23.53 13.84 4.38
N VAL A 134 -22.96 13.27 5.44
CA VAL A 134 -23.57 13.24 6.77
C VAL A 134 -23.78 14.68 7.28
N GLU A 135 -22.76 15.54 7.22
CA GLU A 135 -22.87 16.94 7.67
C GLU A 135 -23.93 17.75 6.92
N SER A 136 -24.08 17.52 5.61
CA SER A 136 -25.05 18.24 4.78
C SER A 136 -26.48 17.72 4.92
N ASN A 137 -26.68 16.55 5.54
CA ASN A 137 -27.97 15.87 5.63
C ASN A 137 -28.38 15.51 7.06
N LYS A 138 -27.65 15.99 8.07
CA LYS A 138 -28.01 15.96 9.49
C LYS A 138 -29.35 16.67 9.77
#